data_AF-A0A1Y3WFR7-F1
#
_entry.id   AF-A0A1Y3WFR7-F1
#
_cell.length_a   1.000
_cell.length_b   1.000
_cell.length_c   1.000
_cell.angle_alpha   90.00
_cell.angle_beta   90.00
_cell.angle_gamma   90.00
#
_symmetry.space_group_name_H-M   'P 1'
#
loop_
_entity.id
_entity.type
_entity.pdbx_description
1 polymer ?
#
loop_
_entity_poly.entity_id
_entity_poly.type
_entity_poly.pdbx_seq_one_letter_code
_entity_poly.pdbx_strand_id
1 'polypeptide(L)'
;MKTMKTKWVKAGTVMFATALILSSCSNEEVTPSGATPIGDRDAVKTSFSFAIPSPVSRATGSDVQADGAFQGMKNLRLMPFTDLEGDYVGANSVLAGLTQLTDRSIAGGQTDIVETFNDVAIPAGNIAFLFYGEANHNADFNGALVMTPDASVTAMKPTDIAFSLKNIEEEEYTGGQYANTDELADAWKANVTDALNTWIEGLSGADKDAATEVRDNYYLFNSASLKNLQMALQYLTNQLGTKLSTIAGADAVKASVDAMATELALPAYANFPTNLPKGTYKLSNGEIVFDENGPSGSGIVAAASQAYNYPASLYYWANAYPVAYTATPTFGQWTGGIYSGAREVITPSTTKIALNKTINYGVARLDVKAAFKSADGTVPAGEVSGAPTHVTLANHNFVVKGVLVGGLPDQLDWQMHPSTGDTYSKVVYDTRMESEYSLTSAATPDFAGMTPFMYSLLPETADCSTGTTNPGQTPNIALEIYNDGPQFYGLDGNVIPEGGTFYLVGKLTYVKDNNKTEVVRVFQQDYNTTANLTISSLANAYNTVPDLINPRLELSLAVDIDWQAGLVLDVPLGD
;
A
#
# COMPACT_ATOMS: atom_id res chain seq x y z
N MET A 1 22.82 -46.22 1.84
CA MET A 1 22.60 -46.73 3.22
C MET A 1 23.82 -46.35 4.07
N LYS A 2 23.61 -45.48 5.07
CA LYS A 2 24.42 -45.22 6.29
C LYS A 2 25.90 -44.82 6.13
N THR A 3 26.26 -43.61 6.56
CA THR A 3 26.69 -43.35 7.95
C THR A 3 27.02 -41.86 8.19
N MET A 4 26.29 -41.22 9.11
CA MET A 4 26.84 -40.16 9.97
C MET A 4 26.49 -40.52 11.41
N LYS A 5 27.49 -40.56 12.29
CA LYS A 5 27.35 -40.66 13.74
C LYS A 5 28.07 -39.48 14.39
N THR A 6 27.26 -38.55 14.86
CA THR A 6 27.27 -37.87 16.16
C THR A 6 28.60 -37.76 16.92
N LYS A 7 29.02 -36.52 17.21
CA LYS A 7 29.79 -36.18 18.41
C LYS A 7 29.14 -34.99 19.13
N TRP A 8 29.19 -35.09 20.45
CA TRP A 8 28.42 -34.40 21.48
C TRP A 8 29.12 -33.15 22.05
N VAL A 9 28.31 -32.19 22.46
CA VAL A 9 28.29 -31.44 23.74
C VAL A 9 29.56 -30.71 24.22
N LYS A 10 29.43 -29.38 24.32
CA LYS A 10 29.75 -28.58 25.53
C LYS A 10 28.79 -27.40 25.65
N ALA A 11 27.68 -27.60 26.36
CA ALA A 11 26.91 -26.54 27.00
C ALA A 11 27.32 -26.50 28.48
N GLY A 12 27.71 -25.32 28.96
CA GLY A 12 28.14 -25.11 30.33
C GLY A 12 27.70 -23.73 30.80
N THR A 13 26.47 -23.67 31.29
CA THR A 13 26.00 -22.90 32.45
C THR A 13 26.64 -21.53 32.70
N VAL A 14 25.96 -20.45 32.32
CA VAL A 14 26.09 -19.15 33.03
C VAL A 14 24.81 -18.96 33.85
N MET A 15 25.01 -18.94 35.16
CA MET A 15 23.98 -18.89 36.18
C MET A 15 23.28 -17.52 36.23
N PHE A 16 21.97 -17.56 36.47
CA PHE A 16 21.24 -16.51 37.15
C PHE A 16 21.91 -16.19 38.49
N ALA A 17 22.41 -14.97 38.65
CA ALA A 17 22.83 -14.43 39.93
C ALA A 17 22.21 -13.04 40.10
N THR A 18 21.11 -13.01 40.85
CA THR A 18 20.80 -12.08 41.94
C THR A 18 21.13 -10.60 41.76
N ALA A 19 20.07 -9.79 41.87
CA ALA A 19 20.08 -8.39 42.26
C ALA A 19 21.16 -8.10 43.32
N LEU A 20 22.18 -7.33 42.92
CA LEU A 20 23.07 -6.62 43.82
C LEU A 20 22.76 -5.13 43.68
N ILE A 21 22.09 -4.61 44.69
CA ILE A 21 22.06 -3.20 45.01
C ILE A 21 23.49 -2.81 45.35
N LEU A 22 24.15 -2.06 44.46
CA LEU A 22 25.37 -1.33 44.81
C LEU A 22 25.07 0.16 44.77
N SER A 23 24.82 0.70 45.96
CA SER A 23 25.02 2.10 46.27
C SER A 23 26.51 2.45 46.10
N SER A 24 26.82 3.43 45.24
CA SER A 24 28.10 4.12 45.30
C SER A 24 27.95 5.57 44.90
N CYS A 25 27.81 6.43 45.92
CA CYS A 25 28.35 7.77 45.85
C CYS A 25 29.88 7.66 45.85
N SER A 26 30.53 8.03 44.75
CA SER A 26 31.88 8.59 44.77
C SER A 26 32.09 9.39 43.48
N ASN A 27 32.26 10.71 43.64
CA ASN A 27 32.78 11.59 42.62
C ASN A 27 34.19 11.12 42.24
N GLU A 28 34.37 10.66 41.02
CA GLU A 28 35.66 10.63 40.35
C GLU A 28 35.47 11.16 38.92
N GLU A 29 36.04 12.34 38.70
CA GLU A 29 36.09 13.05 37.43
C GLU A 29 36.93 12.24 36.44
N VAL A 30 36.27 11.54 35.51
CA VAL A 30 36.91 10.96 34.33
C VAL A 30 36.63 11.87 33.16
N THR A 31 37.66 12.55 32.67
CA THR A 31 37.64 13.26 31.39
C THR A 31 37.63 12.22 30.26
N PRO A 32 36.58 12.13 29.41
CA PRO A 32 36.57 11.14 28.34
C PRO A 32 37.34 11.68 27.13
N SER A 33 38.58 11.21 26.97
CA SER A 33 39.28 11.27 25.68
C SER A 33 38.82 10.08 24.81
N GLY A 34 38.22 10.37 23.66
CA GLY A 34 38.19 9.50 22.48
C GLY A 34 37.47 8.14 22.59
N ALA A 35 36.34 8.02 21.90
CA ALA A 35 35.70 6.77 21.47
C ALA A 35 35.43 5.71 22.56
N THR A 36 34.44 5.96 23.42
CA THR A 36 33.83 4.93 24.26
C THR A 36 32.88 4.05 23.43
N PRO A 37 32.89 2.71 23.61
CA PRO A 37 31.90 1.80 23.04
C PRO A 37 30.46 2.17 23.46
N ILE A 38 29.50 1.88 22.58
CA ILE A 38 28.07 2.14 22.78
C ILE A 38 27.56 1.19 23.88
N GLY A 39 27.59 1.68 25.13
CA GLY A 39 27.32 0.92 26.36
C GLY A 39 27.92 1.57 27.62
N ASP A 40 28.95 2.41 27.47
CA ASP A 40 29.69 3.01 28.59
C ASP A 40 29.30 4.47 28.93
N ARG A 41 28.22 5.01 28.34
CA ARG A 41 27.62 6.24 28.88
C ARG A 41 26.70 5.86 30.01
N ASP A 42 26.97 6.36 31.22
CA ASP A 42 26.10 6.16 32.38
C ASP A 42 24.66 6.51 32.01
N ALA A 43 23.81 5.49 31.89
CA ALA A 43 22.41 5.67 31.59
C ALA A 43 21.67 6.11 32.86
N VAL A 44 20.86 7.15 32.74
CA VAL A 44 20.07 7.70 33.83
C VAL A 44 18.63 7.21 33.67
N LYS A 45 18.02 6.77 34.78
CA LYS A 45 16.60 6.41 34.80
C LYS A 45 15.76 7.66 34.97
N THR A 46 14.91 7.93 33.98
CA THR A 46 14.18 9.20 33.88
C THR A 46 12.71 8.92 33.53
N SER A 47 11.78 9.71 34.07
CA SER A 47 10.41 9.74 33.55
C SER A 47 10.39 10.49 32.22
N PHE A 48 9.76 9.89 31.21
CA PHE A 48 9.71 10.36 29.84
C PHE A 48 8.26 10.60 29.43
N SER A 49 7.92 11.84 29.08
CA SER A 49 6.57 12.22 28.65
C SER A 49 6.54 12.73 27.21
N PHE A 50 5.46 12.44 26.49
CA PHE A 50 5.20 13.07 25.20
C PHE A 50 3.71 13.21 24.94
N ALA A 51 3.37 14.19 24.11
CA ALA A 51 2.01 14.47 23.71
C ALA A 51 1.67 13.78 22.39
N ILE A 52 0.51 13.13 22.35
CA ILE A 52 -0.13 12.60 21.14
C ILE A 52 -1.37 13.46 20.90
N PRO A 53 -1.42 14.25 19.81
CA PRO A 53 -2.57 15.10 19.52
C PRO A 53 -3.81 14.28 19.23
N SER A 54 -4.98 14.88 19.51
CA SER A 54 -6.23 14.29 19.06
C SER A 54 -6.20 14.09 17.54
N PRO A 55 -6.53 12.87 17.07
CA PRO A 55 -6.88 12.67 15.68
C PRO A 55 -8.06 13.60 15.35
N VAL A 56 -7.96 14.42 14.31
CA VAL A 56 -9.12 15.21 13.89
C VAL A 56 -10.19 14.29 13.34
N SER A 57 -11.41 14.44 13.85
CA SER A 57 -12.61 13.84 13.27
C SER A 57 -12.83 14.41 11.87
N ARG A 58 -12.92 13.54 10.86
CA ARG A 58 -14.14 13.39 10.02
C ARG A 58 -13.98 12.39 8.85
N ALA A 59 -14.88 11.40 8.87
CA ALA A 59 -15.35 10.49 7.82
C ALA A 59 -14.60 9.15 7.66
N THR A 60 -15.43 8.08 7.73
CA THR A 60 -15.31 6.62 8.01
C THR A 60 -13.96 5.86 7.93
N GLY A 61 -13.90 4.67 8.55
CA GLY A 61 -12.75 3.78 8.75
C GLY A 61 -12.08 3.83 10.11
N SER A 62 -12.19 2.75 10.90
CA SER A 62 -11.52 2.64 12.21
C SER A 62 -9.98 2.63 12.09
N ASP A 63 -9.42 2.01 11.05
CA ASP A 63 -7.97 1.77 10.90
C ASP A 63 -7.19 3.04 10.54
N VAL A 64 -7.88 4.06 10.04
CA VAL A 64 -7.33 5.39 9.81
C VAL A 64 -7.74 6.39 10.89
N GLN A 65 -8.30 5.90 12.01
CA GLN A 65 -8.75 6.71 13.15
C GLN A 65 -9.83 7.74 12.82
N ALA A 66 -10.76 7.41 11.92
CA ALA A 66 -11.76 8.36 11.42
C ALA A 66 -12.80 8.81 12.45
N ASP A 67 -12.97 8.05 13.53
CA ASP A 67 -13.82 8.39 14.67
C ASP A 67 -13.18 9.45 15.59
N GLY A 68 -11.96 9.88 15.29
CA GLY A 68 -11.19 10.78 16.14
C GLY A 68 -10.57 10.09 17.35
N ALA A 69 -10.70 8.76 17.47
CA ALA A 69 -10.18 8.03 18.61
C ALA A 69 -8.74 7.59 18.36
N PHE A 70 -7.87 7.80 19.36
CA PHE A 70 -6.53 7.24 19.31
C PHE A 70 -6.60 5.71 19.19
N GLN A 71 -5.97 5.08 18.19
CA GLN A 71 -6.03 3.61 18.05
C GLN A 71 -5.11 2.89 19.03
N GLY A 72 -4.23 3.62 19.72
CA GLY A 72 -3.15 3.01 20.46
C GLY A 72 -1.92 2.83 19.58
N MET A 73 -0.80 2.49 20.21
CA MET A 73 0.48 2.35 19.54
C MET A 73 1.25 1.15 20.08
N LYS A 74 1.92 0.41 19.21
CA LYS A 74 2.81 -0.72 19.50
C LYS A 74 4.15 -0.51 18.79
N ASN A 75 5.06 -1.46 19.00
CA ASN A 75 6.37 -1.48 18.35
C ASN A 75 7.14 -0.16 18.56
N LEU A 76 7.03 0.42 19.77
CA LEU A 76 7.58 1.73 20.09
C LEU A 76 9.10 1.69 20.03
N ARG A 77 9.70 2.71 19.41
CA ARG A 77 11.15 2.88 19.31
C ARG A 77 11.50 4.29 19.70
N LEU A 78 12.08 4.46 20.88
CA LEU A 78 12.71 5.72 21.29
C LEU A 78 14.22 5.59 21.16
N MET A 79 14.79 6.25 20.16
CA MET A 79 16.18 6.09 19.75
C MET A 79 16.97 7.35 20.09
N PRO A 80 17.88 7.32 21.09
CA PRO A 80 18.69 8.46 21.46
C PRO A 80 19.89 8.62 20.52
N PHE A 81 20.11 9.83 20.00
CA PHE A 81 21.23 10.15 19.13
C PHE A 81 22.09 11.28 19.70
N THR A 82 23.38 11.24 19.34
CA THR A 82 24.39 12.29 19.56
C THR A 82 24.89 12.81 18.23
N ASP A 83 25.83 13.76 18.23
CA ASP A 83 26.33 14.41 17.01
C ASP A 83 25.18 15.05 16.21
N LEU A 84 24.43 15.88 16.92
CA LEU A 84 23.17 16.48 16.47
C LEU A 84 23.40 17.57 15.43
N GLU A 85 22.39 17.80 14.59
CA GLU A 85 22.31 18.93 13.69
C GLU A 85 21.46 20.03 14.33
N GLY A 86 22.14 21.00 14.95
CA GLY A 86 21.50 21.98 15.82
C GLY A 86 20.91 21.31 17.07
N ASP A 87 19.59 21.44 17.23
CA ASP A 87 18.87 20.86 18.36
C ASP A 87 18.34 19.43 18.11
N TYR A 88 18.41 18.94 16.88
CA TYR A 88 17.71 17.73 16.43
C TYR A 88 18.65 16.67 15.89
N VAL A 89 18.12 15.45 15.72
CA VAL A 89 18.82 14.37 15.02
C VAL A 89 18.98 14.77 13.56
N GLY A 90 20.20 14.65 13.03
CA GLY A 90 20.53 14.88 11.62
C GLY A 90 21.14 13.64 10.97
N ALA A 91 21.33 13.66 9.65
CA ALA A 91 21.75 12.48 8.88
C ALA A 91 23.08 11.84 9.35
N ASN A 92 23.97 12.63 9.95
CA ASN A 92 25.28 12.21 10.46
C ASN A 92 25.30 11.90 11.96
N SER A 93 24.17 12.06 12.64
CA SER A 93 24.05 11.72 14.06
C SER A 93 24.32 10.24 14.31
N VAL A 94 24.71 9.90 15.53
CA VAL A 94 25.11 8.55 15.92
C VAL A 94 24.29 8.08 17.10
N LEU A 95 23.76 6.86 17.00
CA LEU A 95 22.99 6.22 18.07
C LEU A 95 23.83 6.19 19.37
N ALA A 96 23.30 6.81 20.42
CA ALA A 96 24.00 7.10 21.66
C ALA A 96 23.76 6.07 22.78
N GLY A 97 22.91 5.08 22.52
CA GLY A 97 22.53 4.05 23.48
C GLY A 97 21.52 3.06 22.89
N LEU A 98 21.02 2.15 23.72
CA LEU A 98 20.01 1.18 23.29
C LEU A 98 18.69 1.87 22.95
N THR A 99 18.01 1.39 21.91
CA THR A 99 16.63 1.75 21.61
C THR A 99 15.73 1.38 22.80
N GLN A 100 14.95 2.34 23.28
CA GLN A 100 14.04 2.19 24.39
C GLN A 100 12.60 1.92 23.91
N LEU A 101 11.77 1.43 24.84
CA LEU A 101 10.32 1.20 24.68
C LEU A 101 9.92 0.05 23.73
N THR A 102 10.84 -0.77 23.26
CA THR A 102 10.59 -1.84 22.26
C THR A 102 9.48 -2.84 22.61
N ASP A 103 9.27 -3.10 23.91
CA ASP A 103 8.23 -4.02 24.41
C ASP A 103 7.04 -3.29 25.08
N ARG A 104 6.90 -1.99 24.80
CA ARG A 104 5.82 -1.16 25.36
C ARG A 104 4.75 -0.90 24.31
N SER A 105 3.54 -0.63 24.79
CA SER A 105 2.40 -0.23 23.98
C SER A 105 1.59 0.83 24.70
N ILE A 106 0.88 1.65 23.94
CA ILE A 106 -0.06 2.66 24.41
C ILE A 106 -1.46 2.20 24.05
N ALA A 107 -2.39 2.27 25.00
CA ALA A 107 -3.78 1.90 24.77
C ALA A 107 -4.52 2.96 23.94
N GLY A 108 -5.45 2.50 23.09
CA GLY A 108 -6.34 3.38 22.32
C GLY A 108 -7.54 3.92 23.11
N GLY A 109 -8.43 4.62 22.41
CA GLY A 109 -9.71 5.15 22.92
C GLY A 109 -9.62 6.49 23.67
N GLN A 110 -8.46 7.15 23.64
CA GLN A 110 -8.21 8.38 24.38
C GLN A 110 -7.94 9.55 23.40
N THR A 111 -8.14 10.79 23.85
CA THR A 111 -7.92 12.03 23.07
C THR A 111 -6.97 12.95 23.85
N ASP A 112 -6.15 13.76 23.16
CA ASP A 112 -5.21 14.72 23.76
C ASP A 112 -4.37 14.13 24.92
N ILE A 113 -3.65 13.06 24.61
CA ILE A 113 -2.98 12.22 25.61
C ILE A 113 -1.57 12.76 25.88
N VAL A 114 -1.21 12.85 27.15
CA VAL A 114 0.20 12.86 27.57
C VAL A 114 0.53 11.50 28.14
N GLU A 115 1.28 10.71 27.39
CA GLU A 115 1.76 9.41 27.85
C GLU A 115 3.06 9.61 28.64
N THR A 116 3.21 8.94 29.78
CA THR A 116 4.41 9.04 30.62
C THR A 116 4.94 7.66 30.99
N PHE A 117 6.15 7.36 30.52
CA PHE A 117 6.88 6.16 30.89
C PHE A 117 7.84 6.47 32.04
N ASN A 118 7.82 5.67 33.10
CA ASN A 118 8.75 5.81 34.23
C ASN A 118 9.94 4.87 34.05
N ASP A 119 11.07 5.24 34.67
CA ASP A 119 12.31 4.45 34.71
C ASP A 119 12.85 4.08 33.31
N VAL A 120 12.73 4.98 32.33
CA VAL A 120 13.33 4.80 31.00
C VAL A 120 14.82 5.09 31.11
N ALA A 121 15.66 4.17 30.63
CA ALA A 121 17.12 4.31 30.67
C ALA A 121 17.59 5.16 29.49
N ILE A 122 18.07 6.37 29.77
CA ILE A 122 18.49 7.35 28.76
C ILE A 122 19.99 7.63 28.92
N PRO A 123 20.81 7.60 27.86
CA PRO A 123 22.23 7.90 27.96
C PRO A 123 22.47 9.35 28.38
N ALA A 124 23.44 9.59 29.26
CA ALA A 124 23.84 10.93 29.64
C ALA A 124 24.46 11.72 28.47
N GLY A 125 24.36 13.05 28.55
CA GLY A 125 24.95 14.00 27.62
C GLY A 125 23.93 14.74 26.75
N ASN A 126 24.45 15.42 25.73
CA ASN A 126 23.65 16.18 24.78
C ASN A 126 23.07 15.25 23.71
N ILE A 127 21.76 15.00 23.80
CA ILE A 127 21.06 14.03 22.94
C ILE A 127 19.74 14.60 22.40
N ALA A 128 19.28 14.03 21.29
CA ALA A 128 17.92 14.17 20.78
C ALA A 128 17.40 12.78 20.37
N PHE A 129 16.12 12.68 20.05
CA PHE A 129 15.44 11.42 19.83
C PHE A 129 14.79 11.36 18.45
N LEU A 130 14.91 10.18 17.83
CA LEU A 130 13.91 9.71 16.88
C LEU A 130 12.93 8.83 17.64
N PHE A 131 11.65 9.09 17.45
CA PHE A 131 10.57 8.25 17.94
C PHE A 131 9.82 7.64 16.77
N TYR A 132 9.55 6.33 16.84
CA TYR A 132 8.64 5.63 15.95
C TYR A 132 7.67 4.78 16.74
N GLY A 133 6.47 4.60 16.20
CA GLY A 133 5.55 3.56 16.65
C GLY A 133 4.52 3.26 15.58
N GLU A 134 3.90 2.10 15.68
CA GLU A 134 2.88 1.64 14.74
C GLU A 134 1.52 1.61 15.44
N ALA A 135 0.43 1.95 14.75
CA ALA A 135 -0.89 1.86 15.35
C ALA A 135 -1.29 0.42 15.70
N ASN A 136 -2.14 0.29 16.72
CA ASN A 136 -2.70 -1.00 17.14
C ASN A 136 -3.88 -1.40 16.25
N HIS A 137 -3.62 -1.61 14.95
CA HIS A 137 -4.64 -2.08 14.02
C HIS A 137 -5.23 -3.44 14.44
N ASN A 138 -6.48 -3.66 14.07
CA ASN A 138 -7.13 -4.96 14.20
C ASN A 138 -6.38 -6.03 13.38
N ALA A 139 -6.53 -7.30 13.77
CA ALA A 139 -5.82 -8.41 13.14
C ALA A 139 -6.21 -8.65 11.66
N ASP A 140 -7.33 -8.06 11.21
CA ASP A 140 -7.81 -8.13 9.82
C ASP A 140 -7.22 -7.03 8.92
N PHE A 141 -6.47 -6.09 9.50
CA PHE A 141 -5.78 -5.05 8.74
C PHE A 141 -4.45 -5.56 8.22
N ASN A 142 -4.36 -5.70 6.89
CA ASN A 142 -3.18 -6.22 6.21
C ASN A 142 -2.15 -5.13 5.84
N GLY A 143 -2.48 -3.85 6.03
CA GLY A 143 -1.57 -2.75 5.75
C GLY A 143 -0.29 -2.85 6.59
N ALA A 144 0.85 -2.59 5.97
CA ALA A 144 2.15 -2.76 6.60
C ALA A 144 3.20 -1.84 5.99
N LEU A 145 3.92 -1.13 6.87
CA LEU A 145 5.13 -0.40 6.55
C LEU A 145 6.30 -0.99 7.34
N VAL A 146 7.30 -1.52 6.63
CA VAL A 146 8.39 -2.31 7.21
C VAL A 146 9.59 -1.41 7.46
N MET A 147 9.96 -1.23 8.72
CA MET A 147 11.17 -0.52 9.12
C MET A 147 12.40 -1.43 9.06
N THR A 148 13.46 -0.99 8.38
CA THR A 148 14.78 -1.64 8.35
C THR A 148 15.83 -0.68 8.90
N PRO A 149 16.75 -1.12 9.76
CA PRO A 149 16.80 -2.44 10.39
C PRO A 149 15.78 -2.59 11.52
N ASP A 150 15.42 -3.83 11.83
CA ASP A 150 14.47 -4.14 12.89
C ASP A 150 15.15 -4.15 14.27
N ALA A 151 14.87 -3.10 15.08
CA ALA A 151 15.03 -2.90 16.53
C ALA A 151 16.30 -3.36 17.29
N SER A 152 17.25 -4.06 16.64
CA SER A 152 18.29 -4.87 17.30
C SER A 152 19.71 -4.38 17.03
N VAL A 153 19.87 -3.14 16.54
CA VAL A 153 21.18 -2.62 16.14
C VAL A 153 21.77 -1.74 17.24
N THR A 154 22.97 -2.09 17.68
CA THR A 154 23.71 -1.38 18.74
C THR A 154 24.56 -0.22 18.20
N ALA A 155 24.66 -0.06 16.88
CA ALA A 155 25.35 1.04 16.22
C ALA A 155 24.61 1.39 14.92
N MET A 156 24.13 2.62 14.80
CA MET A 156 23.30 3.05 13.67
C MET A 156 23.44 4.56 13.47
N LYS A 157 23.44 4.99 12.22
CA LYS A 157 23.14 6.37 11.81
C LYS A 157 21.68 6.47 11.38
N PRO A 158 21.04 7.64 11.49
CA PRO A 158 19.69 7.80 10.96
C PRO A 158 19.55 7.36 9.51
N THR A 159 20.57 7.60 8.67
CA THR A 159 20.60 7.18 7.26
C THR A 159 20.60 5.66 7.02
N ASP A 160 20.81 4.84 8.05
CA ASP A 160 20.64 3.38 7.97
C ASP A 160 19.17 2.96 8.14
N ILE A 161 18.29 3.86 8.60
CA ILE A 161 16.86 3.61 8.79
C ILE A 161 16.11 3.85 7.47
N ALA A 162 15.29 2.88 7.12
CA ALA A 162 14.48 2.83 5.92
C ALA A 162 13.08 2.30 6.23
N PHE A 163 12.08 2.75 5.48
CA PHE A 163 10.74 2.18 5.51
C PHE A 163 10.30 1.78 4.11
N SER A 164 9.78 0.57 3.96
CA SER A 164 9.28 0.06 2.67
C SER A 164 7.90 -0.56 2.83
N LEU A 165 7.05 -0.42 1.81
CA LEU A 165 5.79 -1.12 1.76
C LEU A 165 6.00 -2.64 1.72
N LYS A 166 5.07 -3.40 2.33
CA LYS A 166 5.08 -4.86 2.25
C LYS A 166 4.46 -5.32 0.92
N ASN A 167 5.13 -6.23 0.22
CA ASN A 167 4.57 -6.81 -0.99
C ASN A 167 3.38 -7.74 -0.68
N ILE A 168 2.45 -7.85 -1.63
CA ILE A 168 1.37 -8.84 -1.62
C ILE A 168 1.89 -10.12 -2.26
N GLU A 169 1.65 -11.24 -1.60
CA GLU A 169 1.90 -12.57 -2.14
C GLU A 169 0.57 -13.19 -2.60
N GLU A 170 0.58 -13.86 -3.74
CA GLU A 170 -0.55 -14.66 -4.18
C GLU A 170 -0.72 -15.88 -3.26
N GLU A 171 -1.97 -16.13 -2.85
CA GLU A 171 -2.31 -17.31 -2.06
C GLU A 171 -2.60 -18.54 -2.91
N GLU A 172 -2.33 -19.72 -2.34
CA GLU A 172 -2.65 -21.00 -2.97
C GLU A 172 -4.15 -21.21 -3.15
N TYR A 173 -4.53 -21.89 -4.24
CA TYR A 173 -5.91 -22.30 -4.49
C TYR A 173 -6.22 -23.59 -3.76
N THR A 174 -7.42 -23.67 -3.17
CA THR A 174 -7.88 -24.87 -2.46
C THR A 174 -9.19 -25.39 -3.05
N GLY A 175 -9.26 -26.70 -3.31
CA GLY A 175 -10.46 -27.36 -3.83
C GLY A 175 -10.53 -27.50 -5.36
N GLY A 176 -9.46 -27.15 -6.08
CA GLY A 176 -9.26 -27.42 -7.50
C GLY A 176 -8.09 -28.39 -7.75
N GLN A 177 -7.81 -28.69 -9.02
CA GLN A 177 -6.67 -29.49 -9.47
C GLN A 177 -5.33 -28.75 -9.38
N TYR A 178 -5.33 -27.42 -9.54
CA TYR A 178 -4.12 -26.60 -9.58
C TYR A 178 -4.03 -25.76 -8.31
N ALA A 179 -2.87 -25.77 -7.66
CA ALA A 179 -2.66 -25.12 -6.38
C ALA A 179 -2.19 -23.65 -6.51
N ASN A 180 -1.74 -23.23 -7.68
CA ASN A 180 -1.22 -21.87 -7.92
C ASN A 180 -1.37 -21.48 -9.40
N THR A 181 -1.08 -20.21 -9.73
CA THR A 181 -1.20 -19.69 -11.10
C THR A 181 -0.29 -20.41 -12.08
N ASP A 182 0.96 -20.73 -11.70
CA ASP A 182 1.91 -21.36 -12.61
C ASP A 182 1.41 -22.73 -13.08
N GLU A 183 0.92 -23.56 -12.16
CA GLU A 183 0.30 -24.85 -12.48
C GLU A 183 -0.94 -24.71 -13.37
N LEU A 184 -1.79 -23.72 -13.08
CA LEU A 184 -2.97 -23.44 -13.88
C LEU A 184 -2.60 -22.94 -15.28
N ALA A 185 -1.57 -22.09 -15.40
CA ALA A 185 -1.09 -21.54 -16.65
C ALA A 185 -0.45 -22.63 -17.53
N ASP A 186 0.36 -23.51 -16.95
CA ASP A 186 0.93 -24.68 -17.64
C ASP A 186 -0.16 -25.61 -18.15
N ALA A 187 -1.17 -25.87 -17.32
CA ALA A 187 -2.29 -26.72 -17.70
C ALA A 187 -3.19 -26.05 -18.75
N TRP A 188 -3.43 -24.75 -18.65
CA TRP A 188 -4.13 -23.97 -19.68
C TRP A 188 -3.38 -24.07 -21.01
N LYS A 189 -2.07 -23.82 -21.00
CA LYS A 189 -1.22 -23.91 -22.18
C LYS A 189 -1.33 -25.30 -22.82
N ALA A 190 -1.16 -26.37 -22.04
CA ALA A 190 -1.21 -27.73 -22.55
C ALA A 190 -2.60 -28.11 -23.10
N ASN A 191 -3.67 -27.84 -22.33
CA ASN A 191 -5.01 -28.38 -22.61
C ASN A 191 -5.85 -27.48 -23.53
N VAL A 192 -5.50 -26.20 -23.69
CA VAL A 192 -6.23 -25.25 -24.52
C VAL A 192 -5.38 -24.84 -25.71
N THR A 193 -4.26 -24.17 -25.46
CA THR A 193 -3.47 -23.50 -26.50
C THR A 193 -2.70 -24.47 -27.37
N ASP A 194 -1.91 -25.35 -26.77
CA ASP A 194 -1.11 -26.35 -27.47
C ASP A 194 -2.00 -27.42 -28.10
N ALA A 195 -3.07 -27.84 -27.42
CA ALA A 195 -4.08 -28.74 -27.97
C ALA A 195 -4.70 -28.20 -29.27
N LEU A 196 -5.11 -26.92 -29.28
CA LEU A 196 -5.66 -26.25 -30.45
C LEU A 196 -4.61 -26.10 -31.55
N ASN A 197 -3.43 -25.58 -31.23
CA ASN A 197 -2.37 -25.31 -32.20
C ASN A 197 -1.84 -26.60 -32.85
N THR A 198 -1.57 -27.63 -32.06
CA THR A 198 -1.09 -28.93 -32.56
C THR A 198 -2.11 -29.56 -33.50
N TRP A 199 -3.40 -29.46 -33.18
CA TRP A 199 -4.46 -29.95 -34.07
C TRP A 199 -4.50 -29.16 -35.38
N ILE A 200 -4.46 -27.82 -35.34
CA ILE A 200 -4.44 -26.95 -36.52
C ILE A 200 -3.22 -27.24 -37.42
N GLU A 201 -2.06 -27.50 -36.84
CA GLU A 201 -0.85 -27.85 -37.59
C GLU A 201 -1.01 -29.11 -38.44
N GLY A 202 -1.77 -30.09 -37.95
CA GLY A 202 -2.09 -31.33 -38.64
C GLY A 202 -3.15 -31.22 -39.74
N LEU A 203 -3.84 -30.08 -39.86
CA LEU A 203 -4.85 -29.84 -40.89
C LEU A 203 -4.24 -29.31 -42.20
N SER A 204 -5.04 -29.31 -43.26
CA SER A 204 -4.66 -28.73 -44.56
C SER A 204 -5.85 -28.10 -45.28
N GLY A 205 -5.58 -27.19 -46.22
CA GLY A 205 -6.61 -26.55 -47.05
C GLY A 205 -7.65 -25.77 -46.23
N ALA A 206 -8.91 -25.82 -46.67
CA ALA A 206 -10.01 -25.05 -46.09
C ALA A 206 -10.25 -25.33 -44.59
N ASP A 207 -10.00 -26.57 -44.13
CA ASP A 207 -10.13 -26.92 -42.71
C ASP A 207 -9.10 -26.18 -41.86
N LYS A 208 -7.86 -26.06 -42.36
CA LYS A 208 -6.80 -25.30 -41.68
C LYS A 208 -7.13 -23.81 -41.67
N ASP A 209 -7.64 -23.26 -42.75
CA ASP A 209 -8.01 -21.85 -42.85
C ASP A 209 -9.13 -21.51 -41.85
N ALA A 210 -10.18 -22.33 -41.79
CA ALA A 210 -11.30 -22.14 -40.86
C ALA A 210 -10.88 -22.25 -39.39
N ALA A 211 -10.01 -23.21 -39.05
CA ALA A 211 -9.52 -23.38 -37.68
C ALA A 211 -8.51 -22.29 -37.28
N THR A 212 -7.69 -21.82 -38.23
CA THR A 212 -6.78 -20.67 -38.04
C THR A 212 -7.56 -19.40 -37.73
N GLU A 213 -8.64 -19.12 -38.46
CA GLU A 213 -9.51 -17.97 -38.18
C GLU A 213 -10.10 -18.02 -36.76
N VAL A 214 -10.48 -19.21 -36.28
CA VAL A 214 -10.98 -19.40 -34.90
C VAL A 214 -9.87 -19.14 -33.88
N ARG A 215 -8.66 -19.66 -34.12
CA ARG A 215 -7.50 -19.38 -33.25
C ARG A 215 -7.17 -17.90 -33.20
N ASP A 216 -7.13 -17.23 -34.35
CA ASP A 216 -6.76 -15.82 -34.42
C ASP A 216 -7.79 -14.95 -33.67
N ASN A 217 -9.08 -15.28 -33.75
CA ASN A 217 -10.12 -14.65 -32.94
C ASN A 217 -10.00 -14.99 -31.44
N TYR A 218 -9.63 -16.22 -31.09
CA TYR A 218 -9.34 -16.60 -29.71
C TYR A 218 -8.15 -15.81 -29.14
N TYR A 219 -7.14 -15.51 -29.95
CA TYR A 219 -6.00 -14.68 -29.55
C TYR A 219 -6.34 -13.19 -29.37
N LEU A 220 -7.54 -12.74 -29.75
CA LEU A 220 -8.02 -11.40 -29.41
C LEU A 220 -8.46 -11.28 -27.95
N PHE A 221 -8.70 -12.39 -27.25
CA PHE A 221 -8.88 -12.36 -25.79
C PHE A 221 -7.54 -12.05 -25.14
N ASN A 222 -7.49 -10.97 -24.37
CA ASN A 222 -6.24 -10.46 -23.79
C ASN A 222 -6.25 -10.36 -22.25
N SER A 223 -7.41 -10.50 -21.60
CA SER A 223 -7.49 -10.54 -20.15
C SER A 223 -7.55 -11.98 -19.64
N ALA A 224 -6.76 -12.28 -18.62
CA ALA A 224 -6.87 -13.53 -17.87
C ALA A 224 -7.64 -13.33 -16.55
N SER A 225 -8.55 -12.35 -16.45
CA SER A 225 -9.55 -12.38 -15.38
C SER A 225 -10.42 -13.63 -15.52
N LEU A 226 -10.91 -14.20 -14.41
CA LEU A 226 -11.67 -15.46 -14.43
C LEU A 226 -12.82 -15.44 -15.44
N LYS A 227 -13.58 -14.34 -15.51
CA LYS A 227 -14.70 -14.23 -16.45
C LYS A 227 -14.25 -14.14 -17.90
N ASN A 228 -13.16 -13.43 -18.19
CA ASN A 228 -12.60 -13.41 -19.54
C ASN A 228 -12.06 -14.80 -19.96
N LEU A 229 -11.43 -15.55 -19.04
CA LEU A 229 -11.01 -16.93 -19.30
C LEU A 229 -12.22 -17.83 -19.60
N GLN A 230 -13.28 -17.74 -18.80
CA GLN A 230 -14.52 -18.49 -19.02
C GLN A 230 -15.17 -18.15 -20.37
N MET A 231 -15.18 -16.88 -20.77
CA MET A 231 -15.64 -16.48 -22.11
C MET A 231 -14.77 -17.03 -23.23
N ALA A 232 -13.45 -17.00 -23.09
CA ALA A 232 -12.52 -17.51 -24.10
C ALA A 232 -12.71 -19.02 -24.32
N LEU A 233 -12.86 -19.77 -23.22
CA LEU A 233 -13.20 -21.20 -23.27
C LEU A 233 -14.58 -21.43 -23.91
N GLN A 234 -15.60 -20.66 -23.52
CA GLN A 234 -16.93 -20.78 -24.10
C GLN A 234 -16.93 -20.49 -25.61
N TYR A 235 -16.16 -19.49 -26.05
CA TYR A 235 -15.95 -19.18 -27.46
C TYR A 235 -15.38 -20.41 -28.19
N LEU A 236 -14.28 -20.98 -27.70
CA LEU A 236 -13.64 -22.15 -28.30
C LEU A 236 -14.58 -23.36 -28.31
N THR A 237 -15.22 -23.68 -27.18
CA THR A 237 -16.23 -24.74 -27.04
C THR A 237 -17.32 -24.61 -28.09
N ASN A 238 -17.83 -23.40 -28.31
CA ASN A 238 -18.89 -23.13 -29.29
C ASN A 238 -18.37 -23.30 -30.73
N GLN A 239 -17.20 -22.74 -31.07
CA GLN A 239 -16.64 -22.85 -32.42
C GLN A 239 -16.31 -24.32 -32.78
N LEU A 240 -15.70 -25.06 -31.85
CA LEU A 240 -15.38 -26.48 -32.00
C LEU A 240 -16.65 -27.36 -32.07
N GLY A 241 -17.71 -27.00 -31.35
CA GLY A 241 -18.99 -27.69 -31.36
C GLY A 241 -19.92 -27.33 -32.52
N THR A 242 -19.61 -26.28 -33.30
CA THR A 242 -20.45 -25.80 -34.40
C THR A 242 -19.65 -25.64 -35.69
N LYS A 243 -18.99 -24.50 -35.90
CA LYS A 243 -18.26 -24.13 -37.12
C LYS A 243 -17.22 -25.19 -37.53
N LEU A 244 -16.53 -25.78 -36.57
CA LEU A 244 -15.44 -26.74 -36.80
C LEU A 244 -15.85 -28.20 -36.53
N SER A 245 -17.11 -28.46 -36.14
CA SER A 245 -17.57 -29.77 -35.63
C SER A 245 -17.42 -30.93 -36.61
N THR A 246 -17.34 -30.66 -37.91
CA THR A 246 -17.18 -31.67 -38.95
C THR A 246 -15.72 -31.97 -39.31
N ILE A 247 -14.78 -31.19 -38.76
CA ILE A 247 -13.34 -31.37 -39.01
C ILE A 247 -12.83 -32.48 -38.09
N ALA A 248 -12.12 -33.45 -38.66
CA ALA A 248 -11.61 -34.60 -37.90
C ALA A 248 -10.71 -34.16 -36.73
N GLY A 249 -10.98 -34.66 -35.53
CA GLY A 249 -10.23 -34.35 -34.31
C GLY A 249 -10.71 -33.11 -33.54
N ALA A 250 -11.66 -32.33 -34.08
CA ALA A 250 -12.23 -31.18 -33.37
C ALA A 250 -12.90 -31.57 -32.04
N ASP A 251 -13.49 -32.77 -31.98
CA ASP A 251 -14.13 -33.35 -30.79
C ASP A 251 -13.15 -33.61 -29.65
N ALA A 252 -11.94 -34.09 -29.96
CA ALA A 252 -10.88 -34.30 -28.97
C ALA A 252 -10.36 -32.97 -28.40
N VAL A 253 -10.13 -31.97 -29.25
CA VAL A 253 -9.74 -30.62 -28.79
C VAL A 253 -10.85 -30.01 -27.95
N LYS A 254 -12.10 -30.15 -28.37
CA LYS A 254 -13.27 -29.67 -27.62
C LYS A 254 -13.35 -30.32 -26.24
N ALA A 255 -13.16 -31.64 -26.15
CA ALA A 255 -13.18 -32.34 -24.87
C ALA A 255 -12.10 -31.83 -23.91
N SER A 256 -10.92 -31.50 -24.42
CA SER A 256 -9.83 -30.89 -23.65
C SER A 256 -10.20 -29.47 -23.15
N VAL A 257 -10.75 -28.63 -24.02
CA VAL A 257 -11.24 -27.28 -23.67
C VAL A 257 -12.39 -27.33 -22.66
N ASP A 258 -13.35 -28.22 -22.86
CA ASP A 258 -14.50 -28.40 -21.96
C ASP A 258 -14.07 -28.90 -20.56
N ALA A 259 -13.03 -29.74 -20.48
CA ALA A 259 -12.46 -30.18 -19.22
C ALA A 259 -11.84 -28.99 -18.46
N MET A 260 -11.09 -28.13 -19.16
CA MET A 260 -10.56 -26.89 -18.58
C MET A 260 -11.68 -25.93 -18.14
N ALA A 261 -12.75 -25.82 -18.92
CA ALA A 261 -13.92 -25.02 -18.56
C ALA A 261 -14.66 -25.55 -17.32
N THR A 262 -14.73 -26.88 -17.17
CA THR A 262 -15.31 -27.52 -15.99
C THR A 262 -14.46 -27.26 -14.75
N GLU A 263 -13.14 -27.34 -14.90
CA GLU A 263 -12.19 -27.07 -13.82
C GLU A 263 -12.27 -25.60 -13.36
N LEU A 264 -12.18 -24.64 -14.29
CA LEU A 264 -12.26 -23.20 -13.99
C LEU A 264 -13.64 -22.73 -13.48
N ALA A 265 -14.66 -23.59 -13.53
CA ALA A 265 -15.96 -23.32 -12.92
C ALA A 265 -16.03 -23.69 -11.43
N LEU A 266 -15.00 -24.37 -10.89
CA LEU A 266 -14.96 -24.74 -9.48
C LEU A 266 -14.83 -23.50 -8.58
N PRO A 267 -15.46 -23.51 -7.37
CA PRO A 267 -15.35 -22.41 -6.41
C PRO A 267 -13.91 -22.06 -6.01
N ALA A 268 -12.97 -23.01 -6.14
CA ALA A 268 -11.55 -22.83 -5.88
C ALA A 268 -10.94 -21.62 -6.61
N TYR A 269 -11.43 -21.33 -7.82
CA TYR A 269 -10.91 -20.26 -8.67
C TYR A 269 -11.78 -19.00 -8.67
N ALA A 270 -12.83 -18.93 -7.84
CA ALA A 270 -13.79 -17.81 -7.84
C ALA A 270 -13.12 -16.44 -7.65
N ASN A 271 -11.99 -16.42 -6.94
CA ASN A 271 -11.20 -15.22 -6.66
C ASN A 271 -9.90 -15.18 -7.47
N PHE A 272 -9.74 -15.93 -8.57
CA PHE A 272 -8.50 -15.93 -9.36
C PHE A 272 -8.14 -14.54 -9.92
N PRO A 273 -6.87 -14.09 -9.78
CA PRO A 273 -5.85 -14.59 -8.85
C PRO A 273 -6.13 -14.17 -7.40
N THR A 274 -5.79 -15.02 -6.42
CA THR A 274 -6.09 -14.76 -5.00
C THR A 274 -5.17 -13.67 -4.45
N ASN A 275 -5.70 -12.76 -3.63
CA ASN A 275 -5.03 -11.58 -3.06
C ASN A 275 -4.50 -10.52 -4.04
N LEU A 276 -4.34 -10.85 -5.31
CA LEU A 276 -3.90 -9.93 -6.35
C LEU A 276 -5.08 -9.28 -7.09
N PRO A 277 -4.87 -8.10 -7.70
CA PRO A 277 -5.88 -7.47 -8.54
C PRO A 277 -6.32 -8.38 -9.70
N LYS A 278 -7.60 -8.33 -10.07
CA LYS A 278 -8.13 -9.19 -11.15
C LYS A 278 -7.58 -8.75 -12.50
N GLY A 279 -7.02 -9.67 -13.29
CA GLY A 279 -6.33 -9.28 -14.54
C GLY A 279 -4.89 -8.82 -14.33
N THR A 280 -4.28 -9.15 -13.18
CA THR A 280 -2.81 -9.18 -13.00
C THR A 280 -2.13 -10.08 -14.05
N TYR A 281 -2.82 -11.14 -14.44
CA TYR A 281 -2.44 -11.99 -15.56
C TYR A 281 -3.22 -11.58 -16.81
N LYS A 282 -2.57 -11.72 -17.96
CA LYS A 282 -3.15 -11.49 -19.29
C LYS A 282 -3.13 -12.77 -20.12
N LEU A 283 -3.94 -12.79 -21.17
CA LEU A 283 -3.79 -13.76 -22.24
C LEU A 283 -2.89 -13.15 -23.33
N SER A 284 -1.75 -13.76 -23.58
CA SER A 284 -0.86 -13.39 -24.68
C SER A 284 -0.73 -14.56 -25.63
N ASN A 285 -1.21 -14.41 -26.87
CA ASN A 285 -1.28 -15.50 -27.85
C ASN A 285 -1.95 -16.75 -27.27
N GLY A 286 -3.02 -16.55 -26.48
CA GLY A 286 -3.77 -17.62 -25.83
C GLY A 286 -3.07 -18.24 -24.62
N GLU A 287 -1.91 -17.78 -24.19
CA GLU A 287 -1.24 -18.28 -22.99
C GLU A 287 -1.48 -17.34 -21.81
N ILE A 288 -1.73 -17.90 -20.63
CA ILE A 288 -1.79 -17.12 -19.39
C ILE A 288 -0.36 -16.72 -19.05
N VAL A 289 -0.10 -15.41 -19.04
CA VAL A 289 1.20 -14.86 -18.68
C VAL A 289 1.00 -13.74 -17.67
N PHE A 290 1.98 -13.57 -16.79
CA PHE A 290 2.02 -12.38 -15.93
C PHE A 290 2.05 -11.14 -16.82
N ASP A 291 1.18 -10.17 -16.54
CA ASP A 291 1.21 -8.92 -17.28
C ASP A 291 2.38 -8.07 -16.76
N GLU A 292 3.54 -8.25 -17.40
CA GLU A 292 4.70 -7.38 -17.20
C GLU A 292 4.42 -5.91 -17.57
N ASN A 293 3.30 -5.60 -18.23
CA ASN A 293 2.79 -4.23 -18.44
C ASN A 293 1.75 -3.80 -17.38
N GLY A 294 1.45 -4.64 -16.38
CA GLY A 294 1.14 -4.15 -15.04
C GLY A 294 2.30 -3.28 -14.54
N PRO A 295 2.13 -2.49 -13.46
CA PRO A 295 2.95 -1.31 -13.19
C PRO A 295 4.40 -1.46 -13.67
N SER A 296 4.72 -0.72 -14.73
CA SER A 296 5.88 -0.84 -15.62
C SER A 296 5.73 -1.65 -16.92
N GLY A 297 4.99 -1.12 -17.91
CA GLY A 297 5.22 -1.39 -19.35
C GLY A 297 6.64 -1.05 -19.86
N SER A 298 7.61 -0.95 -18.95
CA SER A 298 9.04 -0.79 -19.12
C SER A 298 9.86 -2.00 -18.63
N GLY A 299 9.24 -3.10 -18.16
CA GLY A 299 9.96 -4.32 -17.73
C GLY A 299 10.74 -4.16 -16.42
N ILE A 300 10.18 -3.43 -15.43
CA ILE A 300 10.87 -3.11 -14.17
C ILE A 300 10.62 -4.17 -13.09
N VAL A 301 9.51 -4.92 -13.16
CA VAL A 301 9.17 -5.92 -12.14
C VAL A 301 9.28 -7.34 -12.70
N ALA A 302 10.06 -8.18 -12.02
CA ALA A 302 10.35 -9.55 -12.47
C ALA A 302 9.28 -10.59 -12.09
N ALA A 303 8.33 -10.26 -11.22
CA ALA A 303 7.28 -11.17 -10.73
C ALA A 303 6.08 -10.45 -10.10
N ALA A 304 4.89 -11.06 -10.13
CA ALA A 304 3.65 -10.55 -9.53
C ALA A 304 3.78 -10.18 -8.04
N SER A 305 4.50 -11.00 -7.28
CA SER A 305 4.77 -10.81 -5.84
C SER A 305 5.66 -9.61 -5.52
N GLN A 306 6.15 -8.89 -6.54
CA GLN A 306 6.92 -7.66 -6.38
C GLN A 306 6.21 -6.43 -6.96
N ALA A 307 5.09 -6.63 -7.65
CA ALA A 307 4.39 -5.58 -8.39
C ALA A 307 3.37 -4.82 -7.53
N TYR A 308 2.79 -5.49 -6.53
CA TYR A 308 1.70 -4.95 -5.72
C TYR A 308 2.04 -5.01 -4.24
N ASN A 309 1.62 -3.98 -3.53
CA ASN A 309 1.89 -3.76 -2.12
C ASN A 309 0.60 -3.58 -1.34
N TYR A 310 0.59 -4.05 -0.10
CA TYR A 310 -0.45 -3.64 0.83
C TYR A 310 -0.33 -2.12 1.08
N PRO A 311 -1.41 -1.45 1.48
CA PRO A 311 -1.33 -0.09 2.01
C PRO A 311 -0.30 0.01 3.15
N ALA A 312 0.19 1.22 3.44
CA ALA A 312 1.01 1.41 4.61
C ALA A 312 0.21 1.12 5.89
N SER A 313 0.87 0.67 6.96
CA SER A 313 0.27 0.78 8.28
C SER A 313 0.40 2.21 8.80
N LEU A 314 -0.57 2.64 9.61
CA LEU A 314 -0.44 3.92 10.31
C LEU A 314 0.79 3.88 11.21
N TYR A 315 1.77 4.71 10.88
CA TYR A 315 2.95 4.95 11.68
C TYR A 315 2.89 6.32 12.33
N TYR A 316 3.57 6.43 13.45
CA TYR A 316 3.76 7.63 14.24
C TYR A 316 5.24 7.96 14.30
N TRP A 317 5.57 9.24 14.23
CA TRP A 317 6.95 9.68 14.18
C TRP A 317 7.18 11.02 14.88
N ALA A 318 8.38 11.20 15.43
CA ALA A 318 8.91 12.51 15.79
C ALA A 318 10.45 12.56 15.78
N ASN A 319 11.00 13.71 15.40
CA ASN A 319 12.38 14.11 15.68
C ASN A 319 12.38 15.28 16.67
N ALA A 320 12.72 14.97 17.92
CA ALA A 320 12.49 15.84 19.07
C ALA A 320 13.64 15.80 20.08
N TYR A 321 13.84 16.89 20.81
CA TYR A 321 14.82 16.97 21.89
C TYR A 321 14.14 16.96 23.27
N PRO A 322 14.85 16.56 24.34
CA PRO A 322 14.29 16.57 25.69
C PRO A 322 14.18 17.97 26.28
N VAL A 323 13.11 18.23 27.02
CA VAL A 323 12.92 19.43 27.86
C VAL A 323 12.61 18.97 29.28
N ALA A 324 13.36 19.46 30.27
CA ALA A 324 13.13 19.10 31.66
C ALA A 324 11.82 19.72 32.20
N TYR A 325 11.12 18.98 33.07
CA TYR A 325 9.93 19.49 33.75
C TYR A 325 9.91 19.08 35.23
N THR A 326 9.21 19.84 36.07
CA THR A 326 9.06 19.55 37.51
C THR A 326 7.73 18.84 37.81
N ALA A 327 6.65 19.31 37.19
CA ALA A 327 5.31 18.71 37.23
C ALA A 327 4.97 18.06 35.89
N THR A 328 4.33 16.88 35.92
CA THR A 328 3.94 16.16 34.69
C THR A 328 3.17 17.07 33.75
N PRO A 329 3.60 17.20 32.50
CA PRO A 329 2.95 18.10 31.57
C PRO A 329 1.50 17.73 31.27
N THR A 330 0.69 18.71 30.91
CA THR A 330 -0.63 18.51 30.31
C THR A 330 -0.55 18.80 28.81
N PHE A 331 -1.46 18.19 28.04
CA PHE A 331 -1.43 18.25 26.58
C PHE A 331 -1.40 19.69 26.03
N GLY A 332 -2.21 20.59 26.61
CA GLY A 332 -2.29 22.00 26.18
C GLY A 332 -0.98 22.80 26.29
N GLN A 333 0.07 22.24 26.90
CA GLN A 333 1.39 22.85 26.93
C GLN A 333 2.18 22.66 25.63
N TRP A 334 1.78 21.76 24.73
CA TRP A 334 2.31 21.63 23.36
C TRP A 334 1.58 22.58 22.41
N THR A 335 1.72 23.90 22.62
CA THR A 335 1.07 24.89 21.76
C THR A 335 1.66 24.84 20.34
N GLY A 336 0.81 24.61 19.33
CA GLY A 336 1.28 24.45 17.94
C GLY A 336 2.21 23.24 17.75
N GLY A 337 2.13 22.25 18.65
CA GLY A 337 2.87 21.00 18.56
C GLY A 337 4.22 21.09 19.25
N ILE A 338 4.50 22.21 19.91
CA ILE A 338 5.79 22.50 20.54
C ILE A 338 5.61 22.69 22.03
N TYR A 339 6.34 21.91 22.83
CA TYR A 339 6.51 22.14 24.26
C TYR A 339 7.66 23.12 24.48
N SER A 340 7.32 24.28 25.05
CA SER A 340 8.27 25.36 25.25
C SER A 340 9.31 25.01 26.31
N GLY A 341 10.59 25.19 25.97
CA GLY A 341 11.71 25.05 26.90
C GLY A 341 13.03 24.90 26.17
N ALA A 342 14.13 25.07 26.90
CA ALA A 342 15.46 24.79 26.37
C ALA A 342 15.71 23.28 26.33
N ARG A 343 16.50 22.83 25.36
CA ARG A 343 16.98 21.45 25.32
C ARG A 343 17.76 21.12 26.60
N GLU A 344 17.34 20.05 27.26
CA GLU A 344 17.97 19.52 28.46
C GLU A 344 19.20 18.68 28.08
N VAL A 345 20.33 18.93 28.75
CA VAL A 345 21.48 18.03 28.71
C VAL A 345 21.27 16.96 29.78
N ILE A 346 21.25 15.69 29.40
CA ILE A 346 20.96 14.62 30.35
C ILE A 346 22.13 14.45 31.32
N THR A 347 21.85 14.63 32.61
CA THR A 347 22.81 14.46 33.71
C THR A 347 22.30 13.41 34.70
N PRO A 348 23.14 12.90 35.63
CA PRO A 348 22.67 12.00 36.69
C PRO A 348 21.55 12.58 37.57
N SER A 349 21.37 13.90 37.60
CA SER A 349 20.27 14.57 38.30
C SER A 349 19.00 14.76 37.48
N THR A 350 19.03 14.47 36.17
CA THR A 350 17.86 14.60 35.30
C THR A 350 16.86 13.50 35.62
N THR A 351 15.72 13.86 36.20
CA THR A 351 14.70 12.87 36.63
C THR A 351 13.45 12.83 35.75
N LYS A 352 13.18 13.90 35.00
CA LYS A 352 11.92 14.08 34.25
C LYS A 352 12.15 14.90 32.99
N ILE A 353 11.79 14.36 31.84
CA ILE A 353 11.92 15.02 30.53
C ILE A 353 10.68 14.80 29.66
N ALA A 354 10.33 15.82 28.89
CA ALA A 354 9.30 15.77 27.87
C ALA A 354 9.91 15.93 26.47
N LEU A 355 9.33 15.31 25.44
CA LEU A 355 9.70 15.63 24.06
C LEU A 355 9.21 17.03 23.70
N ASN A 356 10.08 17.83 23.08
CA ASN A 356 9.73 19.19 22.68
C ASN A 356 8.69 19.24 21.55
N LYS A 357 8.46 18.15 20.82
CA LYS A 357 7.44 18.04 19.77
C LYS A 357 6.38 17.02 20.11
N THR A 358 5.18 17.23 19.60
CA THR A 358 4.15 16.18 19.52
C THR A 358 4.60 15.04 18.61
N ILE A 359 4.02 13.87 18.83
CA ILE A 359 4.14 12.75 17.90
C ILE A 359 3.11 12.92 16.78
N ASN A 360 3.56 12.90 15.53
CA ASN A 360 2.70 13.08 14.35
C ASN A 360 2.57 11.81 13.53
N TYR A 361 1.70 11.79 12.52
CA TYR A 361 1.63 10.65 11.60
C TYR A 361 2.84 10.62 10.68
N GLY A 362 3.36 9.41 10.46
CA GLY A 362 4.50 9.11 9.62
C GLY A 362 4.15 8.90 8.14
N VAL A 363 2.85 8.82 7.82
CA VAL A 363 2.30 8.49 6.50
C VAL A 363 1.23 9.49 6.07
N ALA A 364 0.85 9.46 4.80
CA ALA A 364 -0.26 10.22 4.24
C ALA A 364 -1.55 9.37 4.21
N ARG A 365 -2.70 10.02 4.08
CA ARG A 365 -4.00 9.37 3.89
C ARG A 365 -4.68 9.82 2.60
N LEU A 366 -5.24 8.87 1.87
CA LEU A 366 -6.07 9.08 0.67
C LEU A 366 -7.53 8.67 0.95
N ASP A 367 -8.44 9.60 0.72
CA ASP A 367 -9.89 9.41 0.79
C ASP A 367 -10.46 9.39 -0.62
N VAL A 368 -11.19 8.34 -0.99
CA VAL A 368 -11.66 8.18 -2.38
C VAL A 368 -13.17 8.30 -2.49
N LYS A 369 -13.62 9.15 -3.43
CA LYS A 369 -15.02 9.29 -3.83
C LYS A 369 -15.12 9.15 -5.35
N ALA A 370 -16.17 8.51 -5.85
CA ALA A 370 -16.31 8.31 -7.29
C ALA A 370 -17.78 8.32 -7.72
N ALA A 371 -18.08 8.91 -8.87
CA ALA A 371 -19.42 8.88 -9.43
C ALA A 371 -19.40 9.01 -10.95
N PHE A 372 -20.41 8.43 -11.60
CA PHE A 372 -20.68 8.69 -13.01
C PHE A 372 -21.27 10.09 -13.20
N LYS A 373 -20.72 10.80 -14.19
CA LYS A 373 -21.32 12.01 -14.75
C LYS A 373 -22.18 11.62 -15.95
N SER A 374 -23.49 11.53 -15.73
CA SER A 374 -24.47 11.21 -16.78
C SER A 374 -25.79 11.93 -16.51
N ALA A 375 -26.31 12.62 -17.54
CA ALA A 375 -27.55 13.38 -17.44
C ALA A 375 -28.81 12.52 -17.67
N ASP A 376 -28.69 11.47 -18.48
CA ASP A 376 -29.79 10.60 -18.92
C ASP A 376 -29.65 9.15 -18.43
N GLY A 377 -28.63 8.86 -17.62
CA GLY A 377 -28.34 7.52 -17.12
C GLY A 377 -27.64 6.64 -18.17
N THR A 378 -27.10 7.21 -19.24
CA THR A 378 -26.23 6.51 -20.20
C THR A 378 -24.81 7.07 -20.17
N VAL A 379 -23.82 6.21 -20.42
CA VAL A 379 -22.41 6.61 -20.54
C VAL A 379 -21.82 6.07 -21.84
N PRO A 380 -20.98 6.86 -22.54
CA PRO A 380 -20.22 6.36 -23.68
C PRO A 380 -19.33 5.19 -23.28
N ALA A 381 -19.21 4.22 -24.16
CA ALA A 381 -18.25 3.12 -24.09
C ALA A 381 -17.42 3.10 -25.39
N GLY A 382 -16.61 2.06 -25.58
CA GLY A 382 -15.74 1.88 -26.73
C GLY A 382 -16.50 1.65 -28.04
N GLU A 383 -15.77 1.34 -29.09
CA GLU A 383 -16.33 1.17 -30.43
C GLU A 383 -16.49 -0.29 -30.82
N VAL A 384 -17.52 -0.59 -31.60
CA VAL A 384 -17.70 -1.88 -32.28
C VAL A 384 -17.80 -1.61 -33.77
N SER A 385 -16.90 -2.17 -34.56
CA SER A 385 -16.85 -1.96 -36.02
C SER A 385 -16.82 -0.48 -36.43
N GLY A 386 -16.14 0.36 -35.62
CA GLY A 386 -16.03 1.81 -35.84
C GLY A 386 -17.27 2.63 -35.45
N ALA A 387 -18.24 2.03 -34.74
CA ALA A 387 -19.40 2.74 -34.21
C ALA A 387 -19.31 2.84 -32.68
N PRO A 388 -19.51 4.04 -32.09
CA PRO A 388 -19.46 4.23 -30.64
C PRO A 388 -20.63 3.50 -29.96
N THR A 389 -20.32 2.82 -28.87
CA THR A 389 -21.32 2.14 -28.04
C THR A 389 -21.63 2.93 -26.77
N HIS A 390 -22.74 2.59 -26.12
CA HIS A 390 -23.18 3.23 -24.88
C HIS A 390 -23.65 2.15 -23.91
N VAL A 391 -23.48 2.43 -22.61
CA VAL A 391 -23.98 1.58 -21.53
C VAL A 391 -25.04 2.33 -20.75
N THR A 392 -26.19 1.69 -20.57
CA THR A 392 -27.25 2.20 -19.70
C THR A 392 -26.93 1.81 -18.26
N LEU A 393 -26.90 2.79 -17.36
CA LEU A 393 -26.60 2.59 -15.95
C LEU A 393 -27.83 2.10 -15.15
N ALA A 394 -29.04 2.29 -15.68
CA ALA A 394 -30.27 1.91 -14.98
C ALA A 394 -30.36 0.39 -14.77
N ASN A 395 -30.69 -0.01 -13.52
CA ASN A 395 -30.82 -1.41 -13.08
C ASN A 395 -29.52 -2.22 -13.09
N HIS A 396 -28.37 -1.58 -13.23
CA HIS A 396 -27.05 -2.22 -13.19
C HIS A 396 -26.19 -1.60 -12.10
N ASN A 397 -25.38 -2.43 -11.45
CA ASN A 397 -24.45 -1.98 -10.43
C ASN A 397 -23.00 -2.06 -10.95
N PHE A 398 -22.30 -0.94 -10.92
CA PHE A 398 -20.85 -0.93 -11.11
C PHE A 398 -20.24 -0.85 -9.73
N VAL A 399 -19.79 -2.00 -9.22
CA VAL A 399 -19.39 -2.13 -7.81
C VAL A 399 -17.89 -1.97 -7.70
N VAL A 400 -17.43 -0.98 -6.93
CA VAL A 400 -16.00 -0.81 -6.64
C VAL A 400 -15.55 -1.92 -5.71
N LYS A 401 -14.47 -2.62 -6.08
CA LYS A 401 -13.88 -3.73 -5.33
C LYS A 401 -12.50 -3.41 -4.75
N GLY A 402 -11.81 -2.42 -5.30
CA GLY A 402 -10.54 -1.95 -4.78
C GLY A 402 -10.04 -0.69 -5.48
N VAL A 403 -8.95 -0.14 -4.95
CA VAL A 403 -8.21 0.98 -5.52
C VAL A 403 -6.75 0.59 -5.64
N LEU A 404 -6.14 0.98 -6.75
CA LEU A 404 -4.70 0.89 -6.94
C LEU A 404 -4.11 2.29 -7.01
N VAL A 405 -2.98 2.51 -6.34
CA VAL A 405 -2.24 3.78 -6.41
C VAL A 405 -0.79 3.49 -6.77
N GLY A 406 -0.35 3.98 -7.93
CA GLY A 406 1.01 3.75 -8.43
C GLY A 406 1.82 5.04 -8.60
N GLY A 407 3.13 4.85 -8.84
CA GLY A 407 4.09 5.95 -8.83
C GLY A 407 4.55 6.33 -7.42
N LEU A 408 4.47 5.38 -6.47
CA LEU A 408 4.87 5.58 -5.08
C LEU A 408 6.36 5.25 -4.87
N PRO A 409 7.03 5.89 -3.89
CA PRO A 409 8.44 5.65 -3.61
C PRO A 409 8.70 4.19 -3.22
N ASP A 410 9.86 3.66 -3.60
CA ASP A 410 10.31 2.33 -3.19
C ASP A 410 10.70 2.32 -1.71
N GLN A 411 11.22 3.44 -1.20
CA GLN A 411 11.69 3.53 0.16
C GLN A 411 11.58 4.95 0.75
N LEU A 412 11.05 5.04 1.97
CA LEU A 412 11.15 6.23 2.79
C LEU A 412 12.39 6.20 3.68
N ASP A 413 12.97 7.37 3.93
CA ASP A 413 14.10 7.55 4.82
C ASP A 413 13.69 7.57 6.31
N TRP A 414 14.63 7.91 7.17
CA TRP A 414 14.43 8.01 8.62
C TRP A 414 13.51 9.14 9.06
N GLN A 415 13.25 10.13 8.21
CA GLN A 415 12.21 11.15 8.42
C GLN A 415 10.86 10.73 7.82
N MET A 416 10.84 9.56 7.17
CA MET A 416 9.73 9.01 6.42
C MET A 416 9.36 9.87 5.19
N HIS A 417 10.37 10.54 4.61
CA HIS A 417 10.29 11.18 3.31
C HIS A 417 10.81 10.23 2.22
N PRO A 418 10.41 10.38 0.93
CA PRO A 418 11.05 9.64 -0.16
C PRO A 418 12.57 9.79 -0.12
N SER A 419 13.29 8.68 -0.26
CA SER A 419 14.75 8.68 -0.18
C SER A 419 15.39 9.52 -1.31
N THR A 420 16.58 10.08 -1.08
CA THR A 420 17.29 10.83 -2.14
C THR A 420 17.67 9.90 -3.28
N GLY A 421 17.22 10.21 -4.50
CA GLY A 421 17.48 9.40 -5.69
C GLY A 421 16.63 8.13 -5.78
N ASP A 422 15.54 8.06 -5.02
CA ASP A 422 14.62 6.93 -5.00
C ASP A 422 13.98 6.67 -6.37
N THR A 423 13.58 5.43 -6.58
CA THR A 423 12.72 4.99 -7.67
C THR A 423 11.26 5.01 -7.22
N TYR A 424 10.35 5.32 -8.14
CA TYR A 424 8.92 5.43 -7.86
C TYR A 424 8.17 4.28 -8.52
N SER A 425 8.44 3.05 -8.08
CA SER A 425 7.93 1.83 -8.72
C SER A 425 6.80 1.13 -7.95
N LYS A 426 6.52 1.55 -6.71
CA LYS A 426 5.52 0.86 -5.88
C LYS A 426 4.11 1.16 -6.33
N VAL A 427 3.26 0.14 -6.20
CA VAL A 427 1.81 0.22 -6.38
C VAL A 427 1.12 -0.38 -5.17
N VAL A 428 0.37 0.45 -4.46
CA VAL A 428 -0.52 -0.02 -3.39
C VAL A 428 -1.80 -0.55 -4.03
N TYR A 429 -2.23 -1.75 -3.63
CA TYR A 429 -3.55 -2.30 -3.92
C TYR A 429 -4.33 -2.42 -2.60
N ASP A 430 -5.41 -1.66 -2.50
CA ASP A 430 -6.28 -1.62 -1.32
C ASP A 430 -7.66 -2.14 -1.70
N THR A 431 -8.15 -3.13 -0.96
CA THR A 431 -9.50 -3.70 -1.12
C THR A 431 -10.37 -3.43 0.11
N ARG A 432 -9.84 -2.73 1.12
CA ARG A 432 -10.58 -2.46 2.35
C ARG A 432 -11.54 -1.30 2.11
N MET A 433 -12.80 -1.66 1.99
CA MET A 433 -13.93 -0.74 1.79
C MET A 433 -14.73 -0.67 3.09
N GLU A 434 -15.25 0.52 3.44
CA GLU A 434 -16.14 0.66 4.61
C GLU A 434 -17.43 -0.16 4.46
N SER A 435 -17.90 -0.22 3.22
CA SER A 435 -19.08 -0.97 2.81
C SER A 435 -18.98 -1.23 1.32
N GLU A 436 -19.74 -2.21 0.83
CA GLU A 436 -19.88 -2.39 -0.62
C GLU A 436 -20.38 -1.09 -1.27
N TYR A 437 -19.66 -0.63 -2.29
CA TYR A 437 -19.92 0.65 -2.93
C TYR A 437 -20.28 0.46 -4.40
N SER A 438 -21.53 0.76 -4.74
CA SER A 438 -21.97 0.86 -6.13
C SER A 438 -21.86 2.30 -6.60
N LEU A 439 -21.24 2.50 -7.76
CA LEU A 439 -21.09 3.82 -8.37
C LEU A 439 -22.47 4.44 -8.63
N THR A 440 -22.66 5.65 -8.12
CA THR A 440 -23.86 6.44 -8.37
C THR A 440 -23.73 7.24 -9.67
N SER A 441 -24.85 7.78 -10.17
CA SER A 441 -24.83 8.66 -11.35
C SER A 441 -25.62 9.94 -11.11
N ALA A 442 -25.10 11.04 -11.65
CA ALA A 442 -25.76 12.33 -11.67
C ALA A 442 -25.25 13.19 -12.85
N ALA A 443 -26.05 14.15 -13.32
CA ALA A 443 -25.62 15.09 -14.35
C ALA A 443 -24.39 15.90 -13.90
N THR A 444 -24.34 16.21 -12.60
CA THR A 444 -23.20 16.83 -11.90
C THR A 444 -23.07 16.11 -10.56
N PRO A 445 -22.02 15.29 -10.34
CA PRO A 445 -21.78 14.67 -9.05
C PRO A 445 -21.60 15.70 -7.93
N ASP A 446 -22.27 15.49 -6.79
CA ASP A 446 -22.09 16.28 -5.57
C ASP A 446 -21.16 15.55 -4.60
N PHE A 447 -19.86 15.76 -4.76
CA PHE A 447 -18.85 15.10 -3.91
C PHE A 447 -18.82 15.63 -2.47
N ALA A 448 -19.35 16.84 -2.22
CA ALA A 448 -19.37 17.41 -0.87
C ALA A 448 -20.34 16.64 0.04
N GLY A 449 -21.48 16.19 -0.50
CA GLY A 449 -22.43 15.33 0.21
C GLY A 449 -22.05 13.84 0.25
N MET A 450 -21.01 13.42 -0.48
CA MET A 450 -20.60 12.02 -0.56
C MET A 450 -19.61 11.66 0.55
N THR A 451 -19.86 10.53 1.21
CA THR A 451 -18.88 9.90 2.11
C THR A 451 -17.86 9.13 1.27
N PRO A 452 -16.55 9.24 1.53
CA PRO A 452 -15.55 8.39 0.88
C PRO A 452 -15.86 6.92 1.12
N PHE A 453 -15.70 6.09 0.09
CA PHE A 453 -15.95 4.65 0.18
C PHE A 453 -14.71 3.86 0.64
N MET A 454 -13.54 4.49 0.56
CA MET A 454 -12.25 3.91 0.91
C MET A 454 -11.33 4.97 1.53
N TYR A 455 -10.49 4.48 2.44
CA TYR A 455 -9.46 5.21 3.16
C TYR A 455 -8.16 4.42 3.10
N SER A 456 -7.20 4.91 2.32
CA SER A 456 -5.92 4.22 2.12
C SER A 456 -4.77 5.01 2.74
N LEU A 457 -3.89 4.32 3.46
CA LEU A 457 -2.67 4.90 4.01
C LEU A 457 -1.52 4.68 3.04
N LEU A 458 -0.84 5.77 2.68
CA LEU A 458 0.16 5.78 1.62
C LEU A 458 1.47 6.42 2.09
N PRO A 459 2.62 6.00 1.54
CA PRO A 459 3.86 6.75 1.69
C PRO A 459 3.71 8.18 1.18
N GLU A 460 4.50 9.09 1.74
CA GLU A 460 4.63 10.44 1.20
C GLU A 460 5.15 10.42 -0.24
N THR A 461 4.70 11.38 -1.06
CA THR A 461 5.13 11.56 -2.45
C THR A 461 6.28 12.56 -2.58
N ALA A 462 6.90 12.62 -3.77
CA ALA A 462 7.98 13.56 -4.04
C ALA A 462 7.52 15.03 -3.97
N ASP A 463 8.46 15.93 -3.70
CA ASP A 463 8.23 17.37 -3.68
C ASP A 463 7.84 17.92 -5.05
N CYS A 464 6.69 18.58 -5.16
CA CYS A 464 6.16 19.19 -6.38
C CYS A 464 6.59 20.65 -6.60
N SER A 465 7.33 21.28 -5.68
CA SER A 465 7.68 22.70 -5.72
C SER A 465 8.64 23.09 -6.85
N THR A 466 9.42 22.13 -7.37
CA THR A 466 10.40 22.35 -8.44
C THR A 466 9.79 22.39 -9.84
N GLY A 467 8.49 22.07 -9.97
CA GLY A 467 7.75 22.12 -11.24
C GLY A 467 8.14 21.05 -12.27
N THR A 468 9.02 20.12 -11.92
CA THR A 468 9.21 18.90 -12.72
C THR A 468 7.99 17.99 -12.53
N THR A 469 7.70 17.14 -13.52
CA THR A 469 6.66 16.09 -13.40
C THR A 469 7.34 14.73 -13.57
N ASN A 470 7.44 13.97 -12.48
CA ASN A 470 7.85 12.56 -12.49
C ASN A 470 6.76 11.70 -11.78
N PRO A 471 6.81 10.35 -11.88
CA PRO A 471 5.80 9.48 -11.25
C PRO A 471 5.61 9.74 -9.75
N GLY A 472 6.70 10.08 -9.03
CA GLY A 472 6.66 10.46 -7.62
C GLY A 472 5.97 11.78 -7.30
N GLN A 473 5.93 12.73 -8.23
CA GLN A 473 5.23 14.01 -8.10
C GLN A 473 3.79 13.94 -8.62
N THR A 474 3.51 13.00 -9.52
CA THR A 474 2.18 12.80 -10.12
C THR A 474 1.79 11.33 -10.11
N PRO A 475 1.44 10.77 -8.93
CA PRO A 475 0.99 9.39 -8.83
C PRO A 475 -0.32 9.18 -9.61
N ASN A 476 -0.60 7.92 -9.94
CA ASN A 476 -1.80 7.54 -10.65
C ASN A 476 -2.70 6.69 -9.76
N ILE A 477 -3.99 6.75 -10.01
CA ILE A 477 -5.01 5.98 -9.30
C ILE A 477 -5.82 5.16 -10.30
N ALA A 478 -6.14 3.91 -9.95
CA ALA A 478 -7.13 3.12 -10.66
C ALA A 478 -8.22 2.61 -9.73
N LEU A 479 -9.46 2.59 -10.23
CA LEU A 479 -10.58 1.91 -9.58
C LEU A 479 -10.71 0.51 -10.17
N GLU A 480 -10.70 -0.52 -9.33
CA GLU A 480 -11.10 -1.89 -9.70
C GLU A 480 -12.62 -2.01 -9.55
N ILE A 481 -13.32 -2.32 -10.65
CA ILE A 481 -14.78 -2.29 -10.70
C ILE A 481 -15.30 -3.62 -11.23
N TYR A 482 -16.24 -4.21 -10.50
CA TYR A 482 -17.06 -5.34 -10.95
C TYR A 482 -18.23 -4.84 -11.80
N ASN A 483 -18.40 -5.42 -12.99
CA ASN A 483 -19.45 -5.12 -13.94
C ASN A 483 -20.68 -6.01 -13.70
N ASP A 484 -21.70 -5.53 -12.98
CA ASP A 484 -23.05 -6.13 -12.94
C ASP A 484 -23.95 -5.62 -14.09
N GLY A 485 -23.33 -4.94 -15.05
CA GLY A 485 -23.94 -4.39 -16.25
C GLY A 485 -23.81 -5.32 -17.46
N PRO A 486 -24.36 -4.90 -18.62
CA PRO A 486 -24.16 -5.61 -19.87
C PRO A 486 -22.68 -5.64 -20.25
N GLN A 487 -22.33 -6.58 -21.13
CA GLN A 487 -21.04 -6.55 -21.80
C GLN A 487 -20.85 -5.21 -22.55
N PHE A 488 -19.66 -4.63 -22.44
CA PHE A 488 -19.27 -3.45 -23.20
C PHE A 488 -17.83 -3.56 -23.69
N TYR A 489 -17.41 -2.56 -24.48
CA TYR A 489 -16.08 -2.47 -25.05
C TYR A 489 -15.33 -1.31 -24.41
N GLY A 490 -14.12 -1.55 -23.94
CA GLY A 490 -13.25 -0.54 -23.33
C GLY A 490 -12.13 -0.14 -24.27
N LEU A 491 -10.96 0.10 -23.67
CA LEU A 491 -9.76 0.52 -24.37
C LEU A 491 -9.40 -0.48 -25.47
N ASP A 492 -8.95 0.01 -26.63
CA ASP A 492 -8.56 -0.81 -27.80
C ASP A 492 -9.64 -1.78 -28.29
N GLY A 493 -10.92 -1.56 -27.94
CA GLY A 493 -12.01 -2.48 -28.28
C GLY A 493 -12.04 -3.75 -27.41
N ASN A 494 -11.33 -3.75 -26.29
CA ASN A 494 -11.27 -4.87 -25.36
C ASN A 494 -12.65 -5.15 -24.75
N VAL A 495 -12.99 -6.43 -24.63
CA VAL A 495 -14.29 -6.85 -24.11
C VAL A 495 -14.26 -6.89 -22.58
N ILE A 496 -15.22 -6.20 -21.96
CA ILE A 496 -15.55 -6.31 -20.54
C ILE A 496 -16.86 -7.11 -20.43
N PRO A 497 -16.83 -8.37 -19.97
CA PRO A 497 -18.04 -9.18 -19.77
C PRO A 497 -18.98 -8.63 -18.71
N GLU A 498 -20.25 -9.05 -18.79
CA GLU A 498 -21.12 -9.12 -17.63
C GLU A 498 -20.52 -10.06 -16.57
N GLY A 499 -20.48 -9.60 -15.33
CA GLY A 499 -19.79 -10.23 -14.21
C GLY A 499 -18.26 -10.08 -14.24
N GLY A 500 -17.69 -9.41 -15.24
CA GLY A 500 -16.26 -9.18 -15.37
C GLY A 500 -15.73 -8.07 -14.45
N THR A 501 -14.40 -7.96 -14.38
CA THR A 501 -13.72 -6.85 -13.71
C THR A 501 -13.07 -5.93 -14.75
N PHE A 502 -13.10 -4.63 -14.50
CA PHE A 502 -12.40 -3.63 -15.31
C PHE A 502 -11.81 -2.52 -14.45
N TYR A 503 -10.95 -1.70 -15.06
CA TYR A 503 -10.28 -0.60 -14.41
C TYR A 503 -10.50 0.73 -15.11
N LEU A 504 -10.60 1.77 -14.31
CA LEU A 504 -10.62 3.16 -14.75
C LEU A 504 -9.46 3.91 -14.10
N VAL A 505 -8.67 4.64 -14.90
CA VAL A 505 -7.43 5.28 -14.47
C VAL A 505 -7.57 6.81 -14.42
N GLY A 506 -7.03 7.40 -13.37
CA GLY A 506 -6.91 8.84 -13.15
C GLY A 506 -5.49 9.22 -12.77
N LYS A 507 -5.17 10.50 -12.98
CA LYS A 507 -3.89 11.09 -12.57
C LYS A 507 -4.11 12.01 -11.38
N LEU A 508 -3.37 11.79 -10.30
CA LEU A 508 -3.43 12.62 -9.11
C LEU A 508 -2.38 13.74 -9.25
N THR A 509 -2.80 14.90 -9.74
CA THR A 509 -1.89 16.02 -9.99
C THR A 509 -1.94 17.00 -8.83
N TYR A 510 -0.77 17.37 -8.30
CA TYR A 510 -0.67 18.44 -7.31
C TYR A 510 -1.10 19.77 -7.95
N VAL A 511 -2.00 20.46 -7.27
CA VAL A 511 -2.41 21.83 -7.62
C VAL A 511 -2.07 22.70 -6.43
N LYS A 512 -1.22 23.70 -6.65
CA LYS A 512 -0.81 24.62 -5.59
C LYS A 512 -2.02 25.37 -5.01
N ASP A 513 -2.30 25.13 -3.73
CA ASP A 513 -3.26 25.91 -2.96
C ASP A 513 -2.53 27.07 -2.26
N ASN A 514 -2.81 28.31 -2.65
CA ASN A 514 -2.18 29.48 -2.05
C ASN A 514 -2.56 29.70 -0.57
N ASN A 515 -3.61 29.03 -0.08
CA ASN A 515 -4.00 29.07 1.32
C ASN A 515 -3.33 27.97 2.17
N LYS A 516 -2.64 27.01 1.53
CA LYS A 516 -1.93 25.89 2.18
C LYS A 516 -0.50 25.79 1.66
N THR A 517 0.28 26.85 1.87
CA THR A 517 1.65 26.97 1.32
C THR A 517 2.62 25.90 1.80
N GLU A 518 2.31 25.24 2.90
CA GLU A 518 3.05 24.15 3.51
C GLU A 518 2.80 22.78 2.84
N VAL A 519 1.74 22.65 2.04
CA VAL A 519 1.47 21.43 1.26
C VAL A 519 2.15 21.55 -0.08
N VAL A 520 3.17 20.73 -0.31
CA VAL A 520 4.01 20.78 -1.52
C VAL A 520 4.06 19.43 -2.24
N ARG A 521 3.16 18.49 -1.90
CA ARG A 521 3.14 17.10 -2.38
C ARG A 521 1.71 16.67 -2.66
N VAL A 522 1.52 15.63 -3.49
CA VAL A 522 0.19 15.05 -3.73
C VAL A 522 -0.30 14.35 -2.46
N PHE A 523 0.51 13.42 -1.96
CA PHE A 523 0.40 12.80 -0.65
C PHE A 523 1.52 13.34 0.23
N GLN A 524 1.17 14.01 1.32
CA GLN A 524 2.11 14.57 2.29
C GLN A 524 1.93 13.84 3.63
N GLN A 525 3.04 13.50 4.28
CA GLN A 525 3.02 12.98 5.64
C GLN A 525 2.17 13.89 6.53
N ASP A 526 1.34 13.30 7.40
CA ASP A 526 0.48 14.04 8.34
C ASP A 526 -0.63 14.86 7.66
N TYR A 527 -0.95 14.58 6.38
CA TYR A 527 -2.06 15.18 5.65
C TYR A 527 -3.00 14.12 5.05
N ASN A 528 -4.26 14.53 4.96
CA ASN A 528 -5.33 13.82 4.26
C ASN A 528 -5.51 14.44 2.88
N THR A 529 -5.67 13.58 1.88
CA THR A 529 -5.88 13.93 0.48
C THR A 529 -7.20 13.32 0.03
N THR A 530 -8.20 14.11 -0.35
CA THR A 530 -9.46 13.60 -0.89
C THR A 530 -9.40 13.62 -2.41
N ALA A 531 -9.62 12.47 -3.07
CA ALA A 531 -9.74 12.36 -4.52
C ALA A 531 -11.21 12.21 -4.93
N ASN A 532 -11.72 13.21 -5.65
CA ASN A 532 -13.06 13.21 -6.24
C ASN A 532 -12.98 12.74 -7.70
N LEU A 533 -13.40 11.50 -7.96
CA LEU A 533 -13.25 10.83 -9.25
C LEU A 533 -14.54 10.92 -10.06
N THR A 534 -14.52 11.68 -11.14
CA THR A 534 -15.64 11.78 -12.08
C THR A 534 -15.45 10.85 -13.26
N ILE A 535 -16.41 9.95 -13.48
CA ILE A 535 -16.40 9.01 -14.61
C ILE A 535 -17.35 9.52 -15.70
N SER A 536 -16.81 9.93 -16.85
CA SER A 536 -17.60 10.42 -17.98
C SER A 536 -17.70 9.45 -19.15
N SER A 537 -16.91 8.37 -19.16
CA SER A 537 -16.85 7.39 -20.24
C SER A 537 -16.23 6.08 -19.74
N LEU A 538 -16.67 4.97 -20.33
CA LEU A 538 -16.10 3.63 -20.18
C LEU A 538 -15.21 3.25 -21.38
N ALA A 539 -15.08 4.12 -22.38
CA ALA A 539 -14.31 3.83 -23.60
C ALA A 539 -12.82 3.55 -23.35
N ASN A 540 -12.28 4.05 -22.24
CA ASN A 540 -10.88 3.84 -21.83
C ASN A 540 -10.77 2.82 -20.67
N ALA A 541 -11.79 1.98 -20.47
CA ALA A 541 -11.73 0.94 -19.44
C ALA A 541 -10.73 -0.15 -19.82
N TYR A 542 -9.84 -0.50 -18.88
CA TYR A 542 -8.92 -1.62 -19.03
C TYR A 542 -9.59 -2.90 -18.54
N ASN A 543 -9.38 -4.02 -19.21
CA ASN A 543 -9.80 -5.35 -18.74
C ASN A 543 -8.65 -6.16 -18.11
N THR A 544 -7.44 -5.61 -18.11
CA THR A 544 -6.28 -6.04 -17.32
C THR A 544 -5.86 -4.90 -16.38
N VAL A 545 -4.95 -5.18 -15.43
CA VAL A 545 -4.42 -4.13 -14.56
C VAL A 545 -3.62 -3.12 -15.39
N PRO A 546 -3.92 -1.82 -15.31
CA PRO A 546 -3.21 -0.79 -16.07
C PRO A 546 -1.79 -0.54 -15.51
N ASP A 547 -0.90 -0.01 -16.35
CA ASP A 547 0.38 0.54 -15.88
C ASP A 547 0.14 1.84 -15.11
N LEU A 548 0.40 1.84 -13.80
CA LEU A 548 0.21 3.00 -12.93
C LEU A 548 1.49 3.79 -12.65
N ILE A 549 2.64 3.37 -13.18
CA ILE A 549 3.90 4.12 -13.08
C ILE A 549 4.02 5.04 -14.29
N ASN A 550 3.81 4.49 -15.49
CA ASN A 550 3.84 5.22 -16.76
C ASN A 550 2.59 4.91 -17.58
N PRO A 551 1.40 5.31 -17.12
CA PRO A 551 0.16 5.02 -17.84
C PRO A 551 0.25 5.52 -19.28
N ARG A 552 -0.24 4.71 -20.22
CA ARG A 552 -0.62 5.22 -21.55
C ARG A 552 -1.58 6.39 -21.32
N LEU A 553 -1.50 7.42 -22.16
CA LEU A 553 -2.17 8.74 -22.04
C LEU A 553 -3.71 8.67 -22.16
N GLU A 554 -4.35 7.63 -21.62
CA GLU A 554 -5.75 7.28 -21.78
C GLU A 554 -6.41 7.29 -20.40
N LEU A 555 -6.54 8.50 -19.85
CA LEU A 555 -7.23 8.73 -18.58
C LEU A 555 -8.74 8.59 -18.81
N SER A 556 -9.40 7.90 -17.88
CA SER A 556 -10.85 7.71 -17.87
C SER A 556 -11.53 8.41 -16.69
N LEU A 557 -10.75 8.93 -15.75
CA LEU A 557 -11.20 9.66 -14.58
C LEU A 557 -10.71 11.12 -14.62
N ALA A 558 -11.63 12.06 -14.42
CA ALA A 558 -11.26 13.40 -14.00
C ALA A 558 -11.12 13.41 -12.47
N VAL A 559 -10.01 13.96 -11.98
CA VAL A 559 -9.66 13.96 -10.56
C VAL A 559 -9.61 15.40 -10.06
N ASP A 560 -10.29 15.65 -8.96
CA ASP A 560 -10.14 16.87 -8.16
C ASP A 560 -9.64 16.50 -6.75
N ILE A 561 -8.67 17.26 -6.23
CA ILE A 561 -7.94 16.94 -4.99
C ILE A 561 -8.09 18.06 -3.97
N ASP A 562 -8.49 17.68 -2.76
CA ASP A 562 -8.52 18.57 -1.59
C ASP A 562 -7.59 18.07 -0.47
N TRP A 563 -6.85 18.99 0.17
CA TRP A 563 -5.95 18.69 1.29
C TRP A 563 -6.47 19.21 2.62
N GLN A 564 -6.28 18.42 3.67
CA GLN A 564 -6.52 18.79 5.07
C GLN A 564 -5.40 18.21 5.96
N ALA A 565 -5.01 18.91 7.02
CA ALA A 565 -4.06 18.37 7.99
C ALA A 565 -4.66 17.13 8.70
N GLY A 566 -3.86 16.08 8.83
CA GLY A 566 -4.24 14.78 9.39
C GLY A 566 -4.25 14.77 10.92
N LEU A 567 -3.34 15.51 11.56
CA LEU A 567 -3.40 15.86 12.98
C LEU A 567 -3.53 17.38 13.12
N VAL A 568 -4.48 17.83 13.94
CA VAL A 568 -4.67 19.26 14.22
C VAL A 568 -4.62 19.47 15.72
N LEU A 569 -3.96 20.54 16.12
CA LEU A 569 -4.06 21.11 17.46
C LEU A 569 -5.16 22.16 17.41
N ASP A 570 -6.39 21.77 17.72
CA ASP A 570 -7.45 22.74 17.97
C ASP A 570 -7.18 23.40 19.32
N VAL A 571 -6.50 24.54 19.30
CA VAL A 571 -6.57 25.51 20.39
C VAL A 571 -7.57 26.57 19.95
N PRO A 572 -8.79 26.61 20.52
CA PRO A 572 -9.56 27.83 20.52
C PRO A 572 -8.69 28.88 21.21
N LEU A 573 -8.08 29.77 20.42
CA LEU A 573 -7.59 31.03 20.96
C LEU A 573 -8.85 31.83 21.30
N GLY A 574 -9.02 32.08 22.59
CA GLY A 574 -10.29 32.48 23.17
C GLY A 574 -10.90 33.75 22.57
N ASP A 575 -12.20 33.85 22.79
CA ASP A 575 -12.71 34.89 23.69
C ASP A 575 -13.17 34.25 25.00
#